data_AF-A0A7G5DZC4-F1
#
_entry.id   AF-A0A7G5DZC4-F1
#
_cell.length_a   1.000
_cell.length_b   1.000
_cell.length_c   1.000
_cell.angle_alpha   90.00
_cell.angle_beta   90.00
_cell.angle_gamma   90.00
#
_symmetry.space_group_name_H-M   'P 1'
#
loop_
_entity.id
_entity.type
_entity.pdbx_description
1 polymer ?
#
loop_
_entity_poly.entity_id
_entity_poly.type
_entity_poly.pdbx_seq_one_letter_code
_entity_poly.pdbx_strand_id
1 'polypeptide(L)'
;MEQIEVLWQGKVNQFPYRIYTSTTKNYVETMKDFEELSLMTRHYDGYIREIAIVKLMQLFPSESIPYIVQLLGEYVMEIHLTIIACITPQQKSWIKEFFTENTLYERTIRSRIVSYWNCNYRFDFIKLKNYPAFQFLSD
;
A
#
# COMPACT_ATOMS: atom_id res chain seq x y z
N MET A 1 -9.59 17.68 -1.07
CA MET A 1 -8.81 16.44 -1.31
C MET A 1 -9.66 15.27 -0.87
N GLU A 2 -9.81 14.25 -1.71
CA GLU A 2 -10.46 12.99 -1.31
C GLU A 2 -9.66 12.36 -0.16
N GLN A 3 -10.36 11.91 0.87
CA GLN A 3 -9.79 11.29 2.08
C GLN A 3 -10.16 9.82 2.11
N ILE A 4 -9.26 9.00 2.64
CA ILE A 4 -9.51 7.61 3.00
C ILE A 4 -9.74 7.57 4.50
N GLU A 5 -10.81 6.91 4.93
CA GLU A 5 -11.10 6.64 6.33
C GLU A 5 -11.20 5.14 6.53
N VAL A 6 -10.43 4.62 7.49
CA VAL A 6 -10.38 3.19 7.85
C VAL A 6 -10.16 3.04 9.35
N LEU A 7 -10.55 1.91 9.91
CA LEU A 7 -10.33 1.56 11.31
C LEU A 7 -9.05 0.71 11.44
N TRP A 8 -8.23 0.94 12.46
CA TRP A 8 -7.13 0.04 12.76
C TRP A 8 -6.90 -0.01 14.26
N GLN A 9 -6.93 -1.22 14.83
CA GLN A 9 -6.82 -1.44 16.27
C GLN A 9 -7.85 -0.59 17.05
N GLY A 10 -9.08 -0.48 16.52
CA GLY A 10 -10.15 0.30 17.12
C GLY A 10 -10.00 1.83 17.00
N LYS A 11 -8.98 2.33 16.30
CA LYS A 11 -8.78 3.77 16.04
C LYS A 11 -9.14 4.14 14.62
N VAL A 12 -9.86 5.24 14.46
CA VAL A 12 -10.13 5.82 13.13
C VAL A 12 -8.85 6.45 12.59
N ASN A 13 -8.44 6.04 11.40
CA ASN A 13 -7.31 6.57 10.66
C ASN A 13 -7.84 7.28 9.41
N GLN A 14 -7.52 8.56 9.27
CA GLN A 14 -7.86 9.38 8.12
C GLN A 14 -6.59 9.87 7.44
N PHE A 15 -6.49 9.67 6.13
CA PHE A 15 -5.34 10.13 5.34
C PHE A 15 -5.73 10.42 3.89
N PRO A 16 -5.00 11.31 3.20
CA PRO A 16 -5.38 11.75 1.86
C PRO A 16 -5.28 10.61 0.83
N TYR A 17 -6.23 10.56 -0.09
CA TYR A 17 -6.12 9.69 -1.27
C TYR A 17 -4.94 10.10 -2.15
N ARG A 18 -4.66 11.40 -2.30
CA ARG A 18 -3.48 11.86 -3.02
C ARG A 18 -3.03 13.22 -2.52
N ILE A 19 -1.72 13.42 -2.43
CA ILE A 19 -1.11 14.71 -2.14
C ILE A 19 -0.34 15.24 -3.35
N TYR A 20 -0.43 16.55 -3.55
CA TYR A 20 0.24 17.31 -4.61
C TYR A 20 1.14 18.35 -3.94
N THR A 21 2.24 17.87 -3.38
CA THR A 21 3.25 18.72 -2.73
C THR A 21 4.53 18.74 -3.56
N SER A 22 5.30 19.81 -3.46
CA SER A 22 6.65 19.85 -4.01
C SER A 22 7.60 19.12 -3.06
N THR A 23 8.27 18.07 -3.54
CA THR A 23 9.33 17.38 -2.80
C THR A 23 10.37 16.83 -3.77
N THR A 24 11.52 16.42 -3.26
CA THR A 24 12.59 15.79 -4.05
C THR A 24 12.87 14.38 -3.56
N LYS A 25 13.36 13.51 -4.46
CA LYS A 25 13.75 12.13 -4.12
C LYS A 25 14.75 12.11 -2.94
N ASN A 26 15.81 12.92 -3.03
CA ASN A 26 16.85 13.03 -1.99
C ASN A 26 16.27 13.46 -0.63
N TYR A 27 15.27 14.34 -0.62
CA TYR A 27 14.63 14.75 0.62
C TYR A 27 13.89 13.57 1.27
N VAL A 28 13.07 12.84 0.51
CA VAL A 28 12.35 11.67 1.02
C VAL A 28 13.32 10.54 1.42
N GLU A 29 14.42 10.37 0.69
CA GLU A 29 15.49 9.40 1.01
C GLU A 29 16.15 9.67 2.37
N THR A 30 16.14 10.91 2.86
CA THR A 30 16.72 11.28 4.16
C THR A 30 15.71 11.37 5.30
N MET A 31 14.41 11.38 4.98
CA MET A 31 13.30 11.49 5.92
C MET A 31 13.22 10.32 6.91
N LYS A 32 13.08 10.58 8.21
CA LYS A 32 13.04 9.54 9.25
C LYS A 32 11.72 9.47 9.99
N ASP A 33 10.91 10.51 9.84
CA ASP A 33 9.62 10.64 10.51
C ASP A 33 8.60 9.69 9.86
N PHE A 34 7.90 8.92 10.70
CA PHE A 34 6.97 7.89 10.24
C PHE A 34 5.74 8.53 9.57
N GLU A 35 5.20 9.58 10.17
CA GLU A 35 4.01 10.28 9.70
C GLU A 35 4.28 10.95 8.34
N GLU A 36 5.42 11.64 8.21
CA GLU A 36 5.84 12.23 6.93
C GLU A 36 6.07 11.16 5.86
N LEU A 37 6.77 10.06 6.18
CA LEU A 37 6.98 8.95 5.25
C LEU A 37 5.65 8.33 4.80
N SER A 38 4.71 8.15 5.73
CA SER A 38 3.38 7.62 5.46
C SER A 38 2.61 8.54 4.52
N LEU A 39 2.68 9.86 4.71
CA LEU A 39 2.11 10.82 3.77
C LEU A 39 2.78 10.77 2.38
N MET A 40 4.10 10.56 2.31
CA MET A 40 4.80 10.44 1.03
C MET A 40 4.39 9.20 0.21
N THR A 41 3.84 8.16 0.85
CA THR A 41 3.18 7.04 0.13
C THR A 41 1.92 7.46 -0.64
N ARG A 42 1.38 8.66 -0.36
CA ARG A 42 0.23 9.25 -1.05
C ARG A 42 0.65 10.29 -2.09
N HIS A 43 1.94 10.41 -2.40
CA HIS A 43 2.41 11.37 -3.39
C HIS A 43 1.91 11.04 -4.82
N TYR A 44 1.76 12.06 -5.67
CA TYR A 44 1.34 11.88 -7.08
C TYR A 44 2.41 11.22 -7.93
N ASP A 45 3.68 11.52 -7.67
CA ASP A 45 4.82 10.84 -8.30
C ASP A 45 5.02 9.44 -7.72
N GLY A 46 5.00 8.42 -8.59
CA GLY A 46 5.25 7.02 -8.23
C GLY A 46 6.65 6.74 -7.69
N TYR A 47 7.67 7.47 -8.16
CA TYR A 47 9.03 7.29 -7.65
C TYR A 47 9.16 7.76 -6.20
N ILE A 48 8.48 8.84 -5.83
CA ILE A 48 8.43 9.31 -4.44
C ILE A 48 7.74 8.27 -3.55
N ARG A 49 6.63 7.68 -4.02
CA ARG A 49 5.94 6.63 -3.29
C ARG A 49 6.79 5.39 -3.09
N GLU A 50 7.54 4.98 -4.10
CA GLU A 50 8.47 3.84 -4.04
C GLU A 50 9.57 4.06 -3.00
N ILE A 51 10.21 5.24 -3.01
CA ILE A 51 11.22 5.59 -2.00
C ILE A 51 10.59 5.60 -0.59
N ALA A 52 9.42 6.23 -0.45
CA ALA A 52 8.72 6.33 0.81
C ALA A 52 8.37 4.95 1.38
N ILE A 53 7.84 4.04 0.56
CA ILE A 53 7.48 2.69 1.04
C ILE A 53 8.73 1.89 1.42
N VAL A 54 9.84 1.96 0.67
CA VAL A 54 11.09 1.28 1.05
C VAL A 54 11.55 1.72 2.44
N LYS A 55 11.53 3.02 2.70
CA LYS A 55 11.89 3.57 4.02
C LYS A 55 10.89 3.20 5.10
N LEU A 56 9.61 3.29 4.82
CA LEU A 56 8.55 2.95 5.76
C LEU A 56 8.64 1.49 6.18
N MET A 57 8.98 0.58 5.25
CA MET A 57 9.16 -0.85 5.52
C MET A 57 10.39 -1.17 6.37
N GLN A 58 11.39 -0.28 6.45
CA GLN A 58 12.55 -0.45 7.35
C GLN A 58 12.20 -0.10 8.80
N LEU A 59 11.30 0.86 9.02
CA LEU A 59 10.82 1.27 10.35
C LEU A 59 9.64 0.39 10.81
N PHE A 60 8.75 0.10 9.87
CA PHE A 60 7.54 -0.71 9.93
C PHE A 60 6.78 -0.70 11.27
N PRO A 61 6.36 0.47 11.77
CA PRO A 61 5.41 0.52 12.87
C PRO A 61 4.06 -0.05 12.42
N SER A 62 3.28 -0.63 13.34
CA SER A 62 1.99 -1.23 13.02
C SER A 62 0.99 -0.23 12.42
N GLU A 63 1.16 1.04 12.75
CA GLU A 63 0.40 2.20 12.30
C GLU A 63 0.56 2.46 10.79
N SER A 64 1.58 1.86 10.15
CA SER A 64 1.79 1.95 8.70
C SER A 64 0.81 1.10 7.88
N ILE A 65 0.12 0.13 8.50
CA ILE A 65 -0.71 -0.86 7.80
C ILE A 65 -1.74 -0.23 6.85
N PRO A 66 -2.53 0.79 7.25
CA PRO A 66 -3.47 1.45 6.34
C PRO A 66 -2.84 1.98 5.04
N TYR A 67 -1.63 2.56 5.14
CA TYR A 67 -0.89 3.14 4.02
C TYR A 67 -0.35 2.05 3.08
N ILE A 68 0.19 0.98 3.66
CA ILE A 68 0.70 -0.19 2.91
C ILE A 68 -0.44 -0.88 2.15
N VAL A 69 -1.57 -1.10 2.82
CA VAL A 69 -2.75 -1.74 2.19
C VAL A 69 -3.31 -0.88 1.07
N GLN A 70 -3.37 0.45 1.26
CA GLN A 70 -3.81 1.34 0.19
C GLN A 70 -2.88 1.23 -1.03
N LEU A 71 -1.56 1.16 -0.84
CA LEU A 71 -0.59 0.99 -1.93
C LEU A 71 -0.78 -0.33 -2.71
N LEU A 72 -1.14 -1.43 -2.04
CA LEU A 72 -1.44 -2.72 -2.69
C LEU A 72 -2.65 -2.65 -3.63
N GLY A 73 -3.54 -1.69 -3.43
CA GLY A 73 -4.67 -1.41 -4.32
C GLY A 73 -4.36 -0.41 -5.42
N GLU A 74 -3.13 0.11 -5.51
CA GLU A 74 -2.75 1.07 -6.54
C GLU A 74 -2.17 0.39 -7.78
N TYR A 75 -2.03 1.18 -8.85
CA TYR A 75 -1.64 0.68 -10.16
C TYR A 75 -0.12 0.78 -10.37
N VAL A 76 0.69 0.20 -9.47
CA VAL A 76 2.16 0.18 -9.58
C VAL A 76 2.70 -1.18 -9.11
N MET A 77 3.12 -2.03 -10.05
CA MET A 77 3.53 -3.41 -9.73
C MET A 77 4.82 -3.44 -8.91
N GLU A 78 5.76 -2.54 -9.18
CA GLU A 78 7.05 -2.42 -8.51
C GLU A 78 6.88 -2.17 -7.00
N ILE A 79 5.89 -1.36 -6.62
CA ILE A 79 5.54 -1.12 -5.23
C ILE A 79 4.95 -2.39 -4.59
N HIS A 80 4.07 -3.10 -5.30
CA HIS A 80 3.51 -4.37 -4.80
C HIS A 80 4.63 -5.38 -4.52
N LEU A 81 5.55 -5.55 -5.47
CA LEU A 81 6.68 -6.48 -5.34
C LEU A 81 7.60 -6.08 -4.19
N THR A 82 7.89 -4.79 -4.03
CA THR A 82 8.67 -4.27 -2.90
C THR A 82 8.02 -4.60 -1.55
N ILE A 83 6.71 -4.36 -1.41
CA ILE A 83 5.98 -4.71 -0.18
C ILE A 83 6.06 -6.22 0.09
N ILE A 84 5.74 -7.03 -0.92
CA ILE A 84 5.70 -8.49 -0.81
C ILE A 84 7.06 -9.07 -0.45
N ALA A 85 8.15 -8.53 -1.00
CA ALA A 85 9.50 -9.00 -0.75
C ALA A 85 10.01 -8.71 0.66
N CYS A 86 9.53 -7.64 1.29
CA CYS A 86 10.03 -7.19 2.60
C CYS A 86 9.12 -7.56 3.77
N ILE A 87 7.86 -7.89 3.53
CA ILE A 87 6.89 -8.12 4.61
C ILE A 87 7.14 -9.44 5.34
N THR A 88 7.14 -9.39 6.67
CA THR A 88 7.26 -10.58 7.53
C THR A 88 5.91 -11.29 7.70
N PRO A 89 5.88 -12.57 8.10
CA PRO A 89 4.62 -13.27 8.39
C PRO A 89 3.75 -12.59 9.46
N GLN A 90 4.37 -11.97 10.47
CA GLN A 90 3.66 -11.22 11.51
C GLN A 90 3.03 -9.95 10.95
N GLN A 91 3.76 -9.18 10.15
CA GLN A 91 3.18 -7.99 9.49
C GLN A 91 2.06 -8.36 8.52
N LYS A 92 2.18 -9.52 7.86
CA LYS A 92 1.10 -10.07 7.01
C LYS A 92 -0.14 -10.41 7.84
N SER A 93 0.00 -10.91 9.08
CA SER A 93 -1.17 -11.15 9.93
C SER A 93 -1.87 -9.86 10.33
N TRP A 94 -1.13 -8.77 10.55
CA TRP A 94 -1.73 -7.45 10.78
C TRP A 94 -2.55 -6.94 9.60
N ILE A 95 -2.14 -7.20 8.36
CA ILE A 95 -2.97 -6.88 7.17
C ILE A 95 -4.29 -7.66 7.21
N LYS A 96 -4.26 -8.94 7.59
CA LYS A 96 -5.48 -9.76 7.72
C LYS A 96 -6.39 -9.21 8.81
N GLU A 97 -5.83 -8.89 9.98
CA GLU A 97 -6.56 -8.26 11.09
C GLU A 97 -7.19 -6.92 10.67
N PHE A 98 -6.44 -6.08 9.96
CA PHE A 98 -6.92 -4.80 9.45
C PHE A 98 -8.15 -4.95 8.55
N PHE A 99 -8.20 -5.97 7.69
CA PHE A 99 -9.39 -6.22 6.87
C PHE A 99 -10.61 -6.70 7.65
N THR A 100 -10.43 -7.34 8.81
CA THR A 100 -11.56 -7.70 9.68
C THR A 100 -12.30 -6.47 10.20
N GLU A 101 -11.58 -5.36 10.39
CA GLU A 101 -12.15 -4.07 10.78
C GLU A 101 -12.70 -3.28 9.56
N ASN A 102 -12.32 -3.64 8.32
CA ASN A 102 -12.58 -2.85 7.12
C ASN A 102 -13.03 -3.68 5.90
N THR A 103 -14.05 -4.53 6.06
CA THR A 103 -14.46 -5.48 5.01
C THR A 103 -14.88 -4.80 3.68
N LEU A 104 -15.52 -3.63 3.72
CA LEU A 104 -15.87 -2.90 2.49
C LEU A 104 -14.63 -2.37 1.77
N TYR A 105 -13.66 -1.86 2.53
CA TYR A 105 -12.39 -1.38 2.00
C TYR A 105 -11.57 -2.53 1.40
N GLU A 106 -11.55 -3.71 2.05
CA GLU A 106 -10.94 -4.92 1.49
C GLU A 106 -11.49 -5.24 0.09
N ARG A 107 -12.81 -5.23 -0.07
CA ARG A 107 -13.46 -5.47 -1.37
C ARG A 107 -12.99 -4.47 -2.41
N THR A 108 -12.86 -3.19 -2.05
CA THR A 108 -12.34 -2.15 -2.94
C THR A 108 -10.90 -2.43 -3.35
N ILE A 109 -10.00 -2.73 -2.40
CA ILE A 109 -8.60 -3.04 -2.68
C ILE A 109 -8.47 -4.26 -3.61
N ARG A 110 -9.17 -5.34 -3.30
CA ARG A 110 -9.19 -6.56 -4.13
C ARG A 110 -9.74 -6.29 -5.54
N SER A 111 -10.81 -5.49 -5.65
CA SER A 111 -11.38 -5.12 -6.95
C SER A 111 -10.38 -4.32 -7.79
N ARG A 112 -9.63 -3.39 -7.19
CA ARG A 112 -8.58 -2.62 -7.89
C ARG A 112 -7.46 -3.52 -8.38
N ILE A 113 -6.99 -4.47 -7.55
CA ILE A 113 -5.98 -5.47 -7.92
C ILE A 113 -6.42 -6.28 -9.14
N VAL A 114 -7.66 -6.79 -9.13
CA VAL A 114 -8.20 -7.57 -10.26
C VAL A 114 -8.32 -6.72 -11.51
N SER A 115 -8.82 -5.48 -11.38
CA SER A 115 -8.92 -4.55 -12.50
C SER A 115 -7.55 -4.26 -13.12
N TYR A 116 -6.53 -4.04 -12.29
CA TYR A 116 -5.18 -3.72 -12.76
C TYR A 116 -4.54 -4.89 -13.49
N TRP A 117 -4.64 -6.08 -12.89
CA TRP A 117 -4.21 -7.32 -13.51
C TRP A 117 -4.87 -7.51 -14.87
N ASN A 118 -6.20 -7.38 -14.95
CA ASN A 118 -6.93 -7.61 -16.20
C ASN A 118 -6.51 -6.63 -17.32
N CYS A 119 -6.30 -5.36 -16.98
CA CYS A 119 -5.95 -4.34 -17.98
C CYS A 119 -4.50 -4.43 -18.45
N ASN A 120 -3.55 -4.78 -17.57
CA ASN A 120 -2.12 -4.60 -17.85
C ASN A 120 -1.29 -5.88 -17.83
N TYR A 121 -1.74 -6.92 -17.10
CA TYR A 121 -0.89 -8.08 -16.78
C TYR A 121 -1.56 -9.44 -17.02
N ARG A 122 -2.75 -9.48 -17.63
CA ARG A 122 -3.45 -10.75 -17.88
C ARG A 122 -2.71 -11.68 -18.83
N PHE A 123 -1.81 -11.15 -19.66
CA PHE A 123 -1.00 -11.94 -20.58
C PHE A 123 0.30 -12.42 -19.94
N ASP A 124 0.88 -11.65 -19.02
CA ASP A 124 2.05 -12.06 -18.23
C ASP A 124 1.67 -13.07 -17.14
N PHE A 125 0.52 -12.87 -16.50
CA PHE A 125 -0.04 -13.72 -15.47
C PHE A 125 -1.40 -14.27 -15.93
N ILE A 126 -1.37 -15.30 -16.79
CA ILE A 126 -2.58 -15.90 -17.40
C ILE A 126 -3.67 -16.24 -16.37
N LYS A 127 -3.27 -16.69 -15.18
CA LYS A 127 -4.19 -16.97 -14.07
C LYS A 127 -4.07 -15.85 -13.04
N LEU A 128 -5.20 -15.21 -12.69
CA LEU A 128 -5.26 -14.17 -11.65
C LEU A 128 -4.60 -14.61 -10.34
N LYS A 129 -4.74 -15.88 -9.94
CA LYS A 129 -4.11 -16.41 -8.73
C LYS A 129 -2.58 -16.39 -8.74
N ASN A 130 -1.95 -16.20 -9.90
CA ASN A 130 -0.51 -16.06 -10.04
C ASN A 130 -0.08 -14.59 -10.01
N TYR A 131 -1.03 -13.64 -10.06
CA TYR A 131 -0.71 -12.21 -9.98
C TYR A 131 -0.23 -11.86 -8.56
N PRO A 132 0.94 -11.22 -8.39
CA PRO A 132 1.60 -11.14 -7.08
C PRO A 132 0.73 -10.55 -5.96
N ALA A 133 0.08 -9.40 -6.20
CA ALA A 133 -0.75 -8.76 -5.18
C ALA A 133 -2.02 -9.58 -4.85
N PHE A 134 -2.60 -10.25 -5.85
CA PHE A 134 -3.77 -11.11 -5.62
C PHE A 134 -3.39 -12.34 -4.80
N GLN A 135 -2.31 -13.01 -5.18
CA GLN A 135 -1.78 -14.16 -4.46
C GLN A 135 -1.45 -13.77 -3.01
N PHE A 136 -0.72 -12.67 -2.83
CA PHE A 136 -0.31 -12.16 -1.53
C PHE A 136 -1.48 -12.00 -0.56
N LEU A 137 -2.61 -11.44 -1.02
CA LEU A 137 -3.82 -11.25 -0.20
C LEU A 137 -4.72 -12.48 -0.10
N SER A 138 -4.47 -13.54 -0.87
CA SER A 138 -5.28 -14.78 -0.84
C SER A 138 -4.70 -15.85 0.08
N ASP A 139 -3.39 -15.80 0.34
CA ASP A 139 -2.63 -16.70 1.22
C ASP A 139 -2.68 -16.26 2.70
#